data_AF-A0A2D7CJH2-F1
#
_entry.id   AF-A0A2D7CJH2-F1
#
_cell.length_a   1.000
_cell.length_b   1.000
_cell.length_c   1.000
_cell.angle_alpha   90.00
_cell.angle_beta   90.00
_cell.angle_gamma   90.00
#
_symmetry.space_group_name_H-M   'P 1'
#
loop_
_entity.id
_entity.type
_entity.pdbx_description
1 polymer ?
#
loop_
_entity_poly.entity_id
_entity_poly.type
_entity_poly.pdbx_seq_one_letter_code
_entity_poly.pdbx_strand_id
1 'polypeptide(L)'
;MSKTLMKTVSLAAVAGILAFSPVQDAQAKKVKWKMQAAFASTLAHLGPAGQRIADHITTASGGRFTVKFFEPGALIPPLECWDAVSKGSVESCYTTAGYHTGKYPGLAFMTAVPFGPPAGEYTAWMWFGGGKDIADKIYSKHGLKSTVCGLIGPETSGWFKQPVKSLDDLKGMKMRFFGLGAKVMTKIGVSTQLLAGADIYPALERGVIDATEFSMPNMDISLGFYQIAKNNYYPGWHQQISTGEFLANKKMYDGLSDQNKRIIDIGCKANMIYEYAETEASNFGAMLEMKSKYGVTNRRWTDDQLAVFEKAWMEVVQEESAKDATFKEFADSFYAFRKNYKIWGEAQSLKPTYLK
;
A
#
# COMPACT_ATOMS: atom_id res chain seq x y z
N MET A 1 -59.48 -71.03 35.18
CA MET A 1 -60.34 -70.51 34.10
C MET A 1 -60.45 -68.99 34.24
N SER A 2 -60.26 -68.27 33.12
CA SER A 2 -60.66 -66.88 32.80
C SER A 2 -60.47 -65.77 33.86
N LYS A 3 -59.47 -64.89 33.74
CA LYS A 3 -59.51 -63.59 33.03
C LYS A 3 -60.71 -62.69 33.40
N THR A 4 -60.42 -61.57 34.08
CA THR A 4 -60.99 -60.24 33.76
C THR A 4 -59.95 -59.13 34.05
N LEU A 5 -59.85 -58.26 33.06
CA LEU A 5 -59.04 -57.06 32.89
C LEU A 5 -59.38 -55.96 33.92
N MET A 6 -58.39 -55.22 34.41
CA MET A 6 -58.58 -53.80 34.73
C MET A 6 -57.33 -53.01 34.32
N LYS A 7 -57.58 -52.01 33.46
CA LYS A 7 -56.61 -51.15 32.79
C LYS A 7 -55.95 -50.21 33.80
N THR A 8 -54.62 -50.15 33.79
CA THR A 8 -53.86 -49.00 34.31
C THR A 8 -53.08 -48.42 33.15
N VAL A 9 -53.45 -47.21 32.75
CA VAL A 9 -52.74 -46.42 31.74
C VAL A 9 -51.48 -45.87 32.42
N SER A 10 -50.32 -46.46 32.11
CA SER A 10 -49.04 -45.88 32.49
C SER A 10 -48.65 -44.82 31.47
N LEU A 11 -48.76 -43.55 31.88
CA LEU A 11 -48.11 -42.43 31.21
C LEU A 11 -46.59 -42.64 31.31
N ALA A 12 -45.96 -43.11 30.23
CA ALA A 12 -44.51 -43.06 30.10
C ALA A 12 -44.12 -41.65 29.65
N ALA A 13 -43.72 -40.80 30.61
CA ALA A 13 -43.04 -39.55 30.32
C ALA A 13 -41.66 -39.87 29.71
N VAL A 14 -41.54 -39.74 28.39
CA VAL A 14 -40.25 -39.74 27.70
C VAL A 14 -39.56 -38.42 28.02
N ALA A 15 -38.82 -38.38 29.12
CA ALA A 15 -37.84 -37.35 29.38
C ALA A 15 -36.72 -37.50 28.34
N GLY A 16 -36.87 -36.85 27.20
CA GLY A 16 -35.79 -36.66 26.24
C GLY A 16 -34.70 -35.83 26.92
N ILE A 17 -33.68 -36.51 27.46
CA ILE A 17 -32.41 -35.89 27.79
C ILE A 17 -31.82 -35.45 26.45
N LEU A 18 -32.08 -34.20 26.07
CA LEU A 18 -31.25 -33.49 25.10
C LEU A 18 -29.86 -33.47 25.72
N ALA A 19 -29.03 -34.44 25.33
CA ALA A 19 -27.61 -34.38 25.53
C ALA A 19 -27.11 -33.18 24.72
N PHE A 20 -27.15 -32.00 25.34
CA PHE A 20 -26.26 -30.91 24.99
C PHE A 20 -24.86 -31.44 25.24
N SER A 21 -24.28 -32.08 24.22
CA SER A 21 -22.84 -32.15 24.13
C SER A 21 -22.38 -30.70 24.22
N PRO A 22 -21.61 -30.30 25.24
CA PRO A 22 -20.94 -29.01 25.15
C PRO A 22 -20.17 -29.11 23.85
N VAL A 23 -20.50 -28.25 22.88
CA VAL A 23 -19.56 -27.93 21.83
C VAL A 23 -18.36 -27.44 22.62
N GLN A 24 -17.38 -28.33 22.82
CA GLN A 24 -16.06 -27.92 23.23
C GLN A 24 -15.66 -26.97 22.12
N ASP A 25 -15.87 -25.68 22.36
CA ASP A 25 -15.19 -24.61 21.68
C ASP A 25 -13.73 -24.88 22.03
N ALA A 26 -13.11 -25.75 21.24
CA ALA A 26 -11.74 -26.20 21.40
C ALA A 26 -10.95 -24.91 21.38
N GLN A 27 -10.54 -24.45 22.57
CA GLN A 27 -9.94 -23.14 22.82
C GLN A 27 -8.99 -22.81 21.66
N ALA A 28 -9.47 -22.07 20.67
CA ALA A 28 -8.67 -21.86 19.49
C ALA A 28 -7.45 -21.07 19.97
N LYS A 29 -6.26 -21.62 19.75
CA LYS A 29 -5.01 -21.12 20.32
C LYS A 29 -4.91 -19.62 20.07
N LYS A 30 -4.83 -18.84 21.14
CA LYS A 30 -4.69 -17.38 21.02
C LYS A 30 -3.39 -17.07 20.29
N VAL A 31 -3.49 -16.31 19.20
CA VAL A 31 -2.35 -15.83 18.42
C VAL A 31 -2.10 -14.37 18.78
N LYS A 32 -0.86 -14.04 19.11
CA LYS A 32 -0.42 -12.67 19.39
C LYS A 32 0.77 -12.34 18.51
N TRP A 33 0.61 -11.40 17.59
CA TRP A 33 1.67 -10.94 16.70
C TRP A 33 2.03 -9.49 16.99
N LYS A 34 3.28 -9.13 16.75
CA LYS A 34 3.75 -7.74 16.69
C LYS A 34 3.81 -7.32 15.23
N MET A 35 3.43 -6.08 14.96
CA MET A 35 3.54 -5.45 13.65
C MET A 35 4.33 -4.15 13.76
N GLN A 36 5.54 -4.14 13.23
CA GLN A 36 6.28 -2.89 13.03
C GLN A 36 5.67 -2.12 11.86
N ALA A 37 5.31 -0.86 12.06
CA ALA A 37 4.86 0.01 10.98
C ALA A 37 6.03 0.80 10.38
N ALA A 38 6.05 0.95 9.07
CA ALA A 38 6.96 1.85 8.39
C ALA A 38 6.52 3.33 8.47
N PHE A 39 5.25 3.56 8.80
CA PHE A 39 4.61 4.87 8.86
C PHE A 39 4.09 5.12 10.28
N ALA A 40 4.30 6.33 10.79
CA ALA A 40 3.87 6.71 12.14
C ALA A 40 2.35 6.78 12.21
N SER A 41 1.72 6.40 13.32
CA SER A 41 0.26 6.46 13.48
C SER A 41 -0.33 7.85 13.26
N THR A 42 0.50 8.89 13.45
CA THR A 42 0.15 10.31 13.26
C THR A 42 0.27 10.78 11.81
N LEU A 43 0.91 10.02 10.93
CA LEU A 43 1.00 10.34 9.51
C LEU A 43 -0.33 10.04 8.84
N ALA A 44 -1.01 11.09 8.34
CA ALA A 44 -2.36 10.99 7.82
C ALA A 44 -2.53 9.84 6.82
N HIS A 45 -3.61 9.08 6.99
CA HIS A 45 -4.01 7.87 6.25
C HIS A 45 -3.01 6.69 6.28
N LEU A 46 -1.73 6.87 5.93
CA LEU A 46 -0.73 5.78 5.93
C LEU A 46 -0.53 5.15 7.32
N GLY A 47 -0.44 5.98 8.36
CA GLY A 47 -0.35 5.52 9.75
C GLY A 47 -1.62 4.81 10.21
N PRO A 48 -2.78 5.50 10.17
CA PRO A 48 -4.07 4.92 10.54
C PRO A 48 -4.42 3.64 9.78
N ALA A 49 -4.02 3.50 8.52
CA ALA A 49 -4.21 2.27 7.73
C ALA A 49 -3.56 1.06 8.42
N GLY A 50 -2.31 1.18 8.86
CA GLY A 50 -1.62 0.14 9.63
C GLY A 50 -2.36 -0.23 10.92
N GLN A 51 -2.79 0.76 11.71
CA GLN A 51 -3.55 0.51 12.94
C GLN A 51 -4.90 -0.15 12.65
N ARG A 52 -5.60 0.30 11.61
CA ARG A 52 -6.91 -0.23 11.21
C ARG A 52 -6.85 -1.72 10.84
N ILE A 53 -5.79 -2.15 10.18
CA ILE A 53 -5.55 -3.58 9.88
C ILE A 53 -5.43 -4.40 11.17
N ALA A 54 -4.65 -3.91 12.14
CA ALA A 54 -4.49 -4.57 13.43
C ALA A 54 -5.82 -4.69 14.19
N ASP A 55 -6.64 -3.64 14.14
CA ASP A 55 -7.97 -3.60 14.76
C ASP A 55 -8.97 -4.51 14.05
N HIS A 56 -8.94 -4.57 12.71
CA HIS A 56 -9.76 -5.48 11.91
C HIS A 56 -9.44 -6.94 12.24
N ILE A 57 -8.15 -7.31 12.31
CA ILE A 57 -7.73 -8.68 12.65
C ILE A 57 -8.20 -9.05 14.07
N THR A 58 -8.01 -8.14 15.03
CA THR A 58 -8.40 -8.34 16.42
C THR A 58 -9.91 -8.50 16.59
N THR A 59 -10.68 -7.60 15.99
CA THR A 59 -12.13 -7.58 16.11
C THR A 59 -12.78 -8.75 15.39
N ALA A 60 -12.39 -9.01 14.13
CA ALA A 60 -12.98 -10.09 13.32
C ALA A 60 -12.66 -11.49 13.87
N SER A 61 -11.58 -11.65 14.63
CA SER A 61 -11.23 -12.91 15.29
C SER A 61 -11.87 -13.09 16.67
N GLY A 62 -12.66 -12.12 17.15
CA GLY A 62 -13.18 -12.10 18.52
C GLY A 62 -12.05 -12.06 19.57
N GLY A 63 -10.94 -11.39 19.26
CA GLY A 63 -9.75 -11.28 20.12
C GLY A 63 -8.89 -12.54 20.20
N ARG A 64 -9.18 -13.59 19.40
CA ARG A 64 -8.36 -14.81 19.36
C ARG A 64 -7.07 -14.64 18.57
N PHE A 65 -7.05 -13.71 17.62
CA PHE A 65 -5.85 -13.29 16.92
C PHE A 65 -5.68 -11.78 17.10
N THR A 66 -4.74 -11.39 17.95
CA THR A 66 -4.40 -9.98 18.18
C THR A 66 -3.11 -9.62 17.46
N VAL A 67 -3.13 -8.50 16.73
CA VAL A 67 -1.93 -7.87 16.18
C VAL A 67 -1.71 -6.57 16.95
N LYS A 68 -0.52 -6.38 17.51
CA LYS A 68 -0.15 -5.13 18.18
C LYS A 68 0.67 -4.27 17.22
N PHE A 69 0.18 -3.07 16.93
CA PHE A 69 0.89 -2.04 16.17
C PHE A 69 2.05 -1.46 16.99
N PHE A 70 3.18 -1.22 16.33
CA PHE A 70 4.36 -0.55 16.88
C PHE A 70 4.78 0.58 15.94
N GLU A 71 5.02 1.76 16.51
CA GLU A 71 5.49 2.95 15.79
C GLU A 71 6.82 2.71 15.05
N PRO A 72 7.10 3.45 13.96
CA PRO A 72 8.37 3.42 13.24
C PRO A 72 9.59 3.40 14.17
N GLY A 73 10.48 2.42 14.00
CA GLY A 73 11.70 2.31 14.79
C GLY A 73 11.54 1.70 16.19
N ALA A 74 10.32 1.41 16.66
CA ALA A 74 10.10 0.88 18.01
C ALA A 74 10.59 -0.56 18.20
N LEU A 75 10.53 -1.39 17.15
CA LEU A 75 11.09 -2.74 17.14
C LEU A 75 12.31 -2.83 16.23
N ILE A 76 12.22 -2.26 15.03
CA ILE A 76 13.25 -2.25 13.99
C ILE A 76 13.13 -0.97 13.14
N PRO A 77 14.20 -0.53 12.46
CA PRO A 77 14.12 0.53 11.47
C PRO A 77 13.12 0.22 10.34
N PRO A 78 12.34 1.20 9.84
CA PRO A 78 11.34 0.99 8.79
C PRO A 78 11.83 0.27 7.53
N LEU A 79 13.05 0.58 7.08
CA LEU A 79 13.62 -0.02 5.86
C LEU A 79 14.17 -1.45 6.07
N GLU A 80 14.16 -1.96 7.31
CA GLU A 80 14.64 -3.30 7.66
C GLU A 80 13.52 -4.34 7.79
N CYS A 81 12.26 -3.97 7.49
CA CYS A 81 11.09 -4.84 7.61
C CYS A 81 11.28 -6.19 6.88
N TRP A 82 11.81 -6.18 5.66
CA TRP A 82 12.08 -7.40 4.89
C TRP A 82 12.94 -8.41 5.67
N ASP A 83 14.10 -7.96 6.15
CA ASP A 83 15.09 -8.84 6.77
C ASP A 83 14.63 -9.33 8.14
N ALA A 84 14.00 -8.46 8.93
CA ALA A 84 13.51 -8.82 10.26
C ALA A 84 12.34 -9.80 10.21
N VAL A 85 11.38 -9.60 9.28
CA VAL A 85 10.25 -10.52 9.10
C VAL A 85 10.71 -11.85 8.49
N SER A 86 11.63 -11.82 7.50
CA SER A 86 12.19 -13.03 6.88
C SER A 86 12.88 -13.92 7.92
N LYS A 87 13.69 -13.32 8.81
CA LYS A 87 14.36 -14.01 9.93
C LYS A 87 13.41 -14.43 11.06
N GLY A 88 12.19 -13.87 11.11
CA GLY A 88 11.20 -14.13 12.15
C GLY A 88 11.48 -13.41 13.48
N SER A 89 12.29 -12.34 13.47
CA SER A 89 12.55 -11.49 14.65
C SER A 89 11.31 -10.68 15.06
N VAL A 90 10.47 -10.34 14.08
CA VAL A 90 9.11 -9.82 14.25
C VAL A 90 8.16 -10.64 13.39
N GLU A 91 6.93 -10.85 13.85
CA GLU A 91 5.97 -11.71 13.14
C GLU A 91 5.47 -11.04 11.85
N SER A 92 5.33 -9.71 11.87
CA SER A 92 4.80 -8.94 10.75
C SER A 92 5.30 -7.49 10.71
N CYS A 93 5.10 -6.85 9.56
CA CYS A 93 5.29 -5.42 9.34
C CYS A 93 4.17 -4.85 8.46
N TYR A 94 3.82 -3.57 8.67
CA TYR A 94 3.07 -2.78 7.70
C TYR A 94 4.05 -1.87 6.95
N THR A 95 4.24 -2.11 5.66
CA THR A 95 5.28 -1.49 4.83
C THR A 95 4.80 -1.33 3.38
N THR A 96 5.70 -1.09 2.43
CA THR A 96 5.41 -1.08 0.99
C THR A 96 6.49 -1.83 0.21
N ALA A 97 6.10 -2.52 -0.86
CA ALA A 97 7.01 -3.31 -1.70
C ALA A 97 8.15 -2.46 -2.31
N GLY A 98 7.93 -1.16 -2.51
CA GLY A 98 8.90 -0.22 -3.04
C GLY A 98 10.13 0.00 -2.13
N TYR A 99 10.03 -0.29 -0.81
CA TYR A 99 11.20 -0.30 0.08
C TYR A 99 12.08 -1.55 -0.11
N HIS A 100 11.59 -2.56 -0.83
CA HIS A 100 12.32 -3.81 -1.10
C HIS A 100 13.07 -3.80 -2.44
N THR A 101 13.04 -2.66 -3.15
CA THR A 101 13.60 -2.51 -4.51
C THR A 101 15.12 -2.62 -4.58
N GLY A 102 15.82 -2.33 -3.48
CA GLY A 102 17.25 -2.60 -3.36
C GLY A 102 17.61 -4.09 -3.39
N LYS A 103 16.65 -4.98 -3.11
CA LYS A 103 16.80 -6.45 -3.21
C LYS A 103 16.24 -6.98 -4.52
N TYR A 104 15.02 -6.54 -4.88
CA TYR A 104 14.32 -6.93 -6.10
C TYR A 104 13.69 -5.70 -6.77
N PRO A 105 14.36 -5.09 -7.77
CA PRO A 105 13.88 -3.86 -8.40
C PRO A 105 12.44 -3.97 -8.94
N GLY A 106 12.07 -5.14 -9.47
CA GLY A 106 10.74 -5.41 -9.99
C GLY A 106 9.60 -5.30 -8.96
N LEU A 107 9.87 -5.44 -7.66
CA LEU A 107 8.84 -5.27 -6.62
C LEU A 107 8.26 -3.86 -6.57
N ALA A 108 8.92 -2.86 -7.17
CA ALA A 108 8.34 -1.53 -7.28
C ALA A 108 7.00 -1.51 -8.03
N PHE A 109 6.80 -2.44 -8.98
CA PHE A 109 5.52 -2.62 -9.68
C PHE A 109 4.37 -3.02 -8.75
N MET A 110 4.67 -3.48 -7.52
CA MET A 110 3.68 -3.81 -6.49
C MET A 110 3.42 -2.67 -5.51
N THR A 111 4.02 -1.49 -5.74
CA THR A 111 3.68 -0.25 -5.04
C THR A 111 3.07 0.76 -5.99
N ALA A 112 3.80 1.15 -7.03
CA ALA A 112 3.38 2.14 -7.99
C ALA A 112 4.26 2.09 -9.25
N VAL A 113 3.70 2.49 -10.39
CA VAL A 113 4.41 2.51 -11.67
C VAL A 113 4.26 3.89 -12.30
N PRO A 114 5.34 4.56 -12.74
CA PRO A 114 5.25 5.81 -13.46
C PRO A 114 4.37 5.69 -14.71
N PHE A 115 3.52 6.67 -14.94
CA PHE A 115 2.51 6.64 -16.00
C PHE A 115 1.62 5.39 -15.94
N GLY A 116 1.48 4.83 -14.74
CA GLY A 116 0.59 3.73 -14.41
C GLY A 116 -0.87 4.18 -14.42
N PRO A 117 -1.80 3.22 -14.42
CA PRO A 117 -3.21 3.54 -14.53
C PRO A 117 -3.83 3.84 -13.15
N PRO A 118 -5.08 4.33 -13.11
CA PRO A 118 -5.83 4.49 -11.87
C PRO A 118 -6.10 3.16 -11.15
N ALA A 119 -6.58 3.26 -9.91
CA ALA A 119 -6.79 2.14 -8.98
C ALA A 119 -7.52 0.93 -9.59
N GLY A 120 -8.56 1.14 -10.39
CA GLY A 120 -9.35 0.05 -10.98
C GLY A 120 -8.52 -0.87 -11.88
N GLU A 121 -7.81 -0.32 -12.86
CA GLU A 121 -6.95 -1.08 -13.76
C GLU A 121 -5.75 -1.68 -13.02
N TYR A 122 -5.13 -0.90 -12.13
CA TYR A 122 -3.95 -1.35 -11.39
C TYR A 122 -4.24 -2.53 -10.47
N THR A 123 -5.32 -2.47 -9.69
CA THR A 123 -5.73 -3.57 -8.80
C THR A 123 -6.21 -4.79 -9.58
N ALA A 124 -6.85 -4.59 -10.75
CA ALA A 124 -7.21 -5.69 -11.64
C ALA A 124 -5.97 -6.43 -12.18
N TRP A 125 -4.95 -5.71 -12.64
CA TRP A 125 -3.68 -6.32 -13.03
C TRP A 125 -3.03 -7.05 -11.85
N MET A 126 -2.98 -6.39 -10.70
CA MET A 126 -2.31 -6.94 -9.52
C MET A 126 -2.92 -8.27 -9.10
N TRP A 127 -4.26 -8.36 -9.00
CA TRP A 127 -4.93 -9.56 -8.49
C TRP A 127 -5.26 -10.59 -9.56
N PHE A 128 -5.52 -10.17 -10.80
CA PHE A 128 -6.01 -11.05 -11.87
C PHE A 128 -5.17 -11.01 -13.14
N GLY A 129 -4.22 -10.08 -13.26
CA GLY A 129 -3.29 -9.95 -14.37
C GLY A 129 -1.88 -10.52 -14.10
N GLY A 130 -1.68 -11.19 -12.97
CA GLY A 130 -0.46 -11.92 -12.63
C GLY A 130 0.56 -11.17 -11.77
N GLY A 131 0.37 -9.88 -11.49
CA GLY A 131 1.31 -9.10 -10.67
C GLY A 131 1.57 -9.71 -9.30
N LYS A 132 0.49 -10.09 -8.60
CA LYS A 132 0.56 -10.75 -7.30
C LYS A 132 1.31 -12.09 -7.34
N ASP A 133 1.13 -12.90 -8.38
CA ASP A 133 1.77 -14.21 -8.46
C ASP A 133 3.28 -14.09 -8.63
N ILE A 134 3.74 -13.12 -9.42
CA ILE A 134 5.17 -12.81 -9.56
C ILE A 134 5.74 -12.39 -8.21
N ALA A 135 5.06 -11.49 -7.49
CA ALA A 135 5.48 -11.04 -6.17
C ALA A 135 5.51 -12.16 -5.12
N ASP A 136 4.47 -12.99 -5.06
CA ASP A 136 4.36 -14.10 -4.11
C ASP A 136 5.46 -15.14 -4.32
N LYS A 137 5.89 -15.39 -5.57
CA LYS A 137 7.06 -16.25 -5.87
C LYS A 137 8.35 -15.69 -5.26
N ILE A 138 8.57 -14.37 -5.35
CA ILE A 138 9.74 -13.71 -4.79
C ILE A 138 9.69 -13.78 -3.26
N TYR A 139 8.62 -13.27 -2.65
CA TYR A 139 8.48 -13.26 -1.19
C TYR A 139 8.58 -14.66 -0.58
N SER A 140 7.96 -15.67 -1.20
CA SER A 140 7.97 -17.04 -0.68
C SER A 140 9.38 -17.65 -0.62
N LYS A 141 10.27 -17.34 -1.59
CA LYS A 141 11.68 -17.77 -1.58
C LYS A 141 12.45 -17.24 -0.37
N HIS A 142 11.99 -16.13 0.21
CA HIS A 142 12.61 -15.47 1.35
C HIS A 142 11.86 -15.69 2.65
N GLY A 143 10.97 -16.68 2.71
CA GLY A 143 10.21 -16.96 3.93
C GLY A 143 9.26 -15.80 4.29
N LEU A 144 8.74 -15.07 3.30
CA LEU A 144 7.83 -13.96 3.47
C LEU A 144 6.46 -14.27 2.84
N LYS A 145 5.39 -13.75 3.46
CA LYS A 145 4.05 -13.65 2.87
C LYS A 145 3.65 -12.19 2.84
N SER A 146 3.54 -11.62 1.63
CA SER A 146 2.96 -10.29 1.44
C SER A 146 1.46 -10.39 1.17
N THR A 147 0.69 -9.53 1.81
CA THR A 147 -0.72 -9.25 1.51
C THR A 147 -0.86 -7.76 1.26
N VAL A 148 -1.28 -7.37 0.06
CA VAL A 148 -1.52 -5.96 -0.26
C VAL A 148 -2.69 -5.47 0.59
N CYS A 149 -2.47 -4.38 1.30
CA CYS A 149 -3.26 -4.02 2.47
C CYS A 149 -3.50 -2.52 2.60
N GLY A 150 -2.91 -1.70 1.74
CA GLY A 150 -3.16 -0.26 1.65
C GLY A 150 -3.23 0.19 0.20
N LEU A 151 -3.98 1.26 -0.05
CA LEU A 151 -4.15 1.86 -1.37
C LEU A 151 -4.49 3.34 -1.20
N ILE A 152 -3.63 4.21 -1.71
CA ILE A 152 -3.88 5.65 -1.77
C ILE A 152 -4.02 6.12 -3.21
N GLY A 153 -4.70 7.25 -3.40
CA GLY A 153 -4.92 7.89 -4.68
C GLY A 153 -3.66 8.54 -5.28
N PRO A 154 -3.82 9.30 -6.39
CA PRO A 154 -2.72 9.98 -7.04
C PRO A 154 -2.00 10.96 -6.12
N GLU A 155 -0.68 10.85 -6.07
CA GLU A 155 0.16 11.74 -5.27
C GLU A 155 0.45 13.06 -5.98
N THR A 156 1.09 13.98 -5.25
CA THR A 156 1.73 15.16 -5.84
C THR A 156 3.07 14.75 -6.47
N SER A 157 3.61 15.54 -7.38
CA SER A 157 4.91 15.31 -8.02
C SER A 157 6.09 15.91 -7.25
N GLY A 158 5.82 16.63 -6.15
CA GLY A 158 6.84 17.13 -5.25
C GLY A 158 6.84 18.64 -5.01
N TRP A 159 7.58 18.98 -3.96
CA TRP A 159 7.72 20.29 -3.34
C TRP A 159 9.08 20.90 -3.67
N PHE A 160 9.03 22.12 -4.20
CA PHE A 160 10.20 22.88 -4.63
C PHE A 160 10.24 24.26 -3.97
N LYS A 161 11.43 24.67 -3.51
CA LYS A 161 11.68 26.00 -2.93
C LYS A 161 11.42 27.10 -3.96
N GLN A 162 11.95 26.91 -5.17
CA GLN A 162 11.76 27.81 -6.31
C GLN A 162 10.91 27.14 -7.40
N PRO A 163 10.18 27.92 -8.23
CA PRO A 163 9.50 27.37 -9.39
C PRO A 163 10.49 26.78 -10.39
N VAL A 164 10.19 25.59 -10.89
CA VAL A 164 10.91 24.94 -12.00
C VAL A 164 10.45 25.60 -13.30
N LYS A 165 11.34 26.36 -13.95
CA LYS A 165 11.07 27.07 -15.21
C LYS A 165 11.36 26.16 -16.41
N SER A 166 12.37 25.31 -16.28
CA SER A 166 12.76 24.33 -17.30
C SER A 166 13.25 23.03 -16.64
N LEU A 167 13.29 21.93 -17.39
CA LEU A 167 13.84 20.67 -16.85
C LEU A 167 15.35 20.75 -16.57
N ASP A 168 16.06 21.72 -17.16
CA ASP A 168 17.47 21.97 -16.83
C ASP A 168 17.66 22.42 -15.38
N ASP A 169 16.65 23.06 -14.77
CA ASP A 169 16.69 23.45 -13.35
C ASP A 169 16.73 22.23 -12.41
N LEU A 170 16.35 21.04 -12.91
CA LEU A 170 16.36 19.80 -12.13
C LEU A 170 17.74 19.11 -12.12
N LYS A 171 18.64 19.48 -13.04
CA LYS A 171 19.95 18.85 -13.16
C LYS A 171 20.82 19.17 -11.93
N GLY A 172 21.35 18.13 -11.31
CA GLY A 172 22.14 18.22 -10.07
C GLY A 172 21.31 18.48 -8.80
N MET A 173 19.99 18.69 -8.93
CA MET A 173 19.13 18.91 -7.78
C MET A 173 19.12 17.67 -6.88
N LYS A 174 19.36 17.85 -5.58
CA LYS A 174 19.25 16.76 -4.60
C LYS A 174 17.80 16.61 -4.22
N MET A 175 17.18 15.49 -4.55
CA MET A 175 15.76 15.29 -4.33
C MET A 175 15.51 13.97 -3.60
N ARG A 176 14.70 14.01 -2.53
CA ARG A 176 14.09 12.77 -2.06
C ARG A 176 13.03 12.37 -3.08
N PHE A 177 13.20 11.20 -3.70
CA PHE A 177 12.28 10.66 -4.68
C PHE A 177 12.15 9.14 -4.51
N PHE A 178 10.92 8.63 -4.52
CA PHE A 178 10.62 7.23 -4.23
C PHE A 178 10.53 6.35 -5.49
N GLY A 179 10.88 5.07 -5.31
CA GLY A 179 10.58 3.99 -6.24
C GLY A 179 11.12 4.19 -7.66
N LEU A 180 10.31 3.76 -8.65
CA LEU A 180 10.68 3.82 -10.07
C LEU A 180 10.75 5.25 -10.61
N GLY A 181 10.00 6.18 -10.03
CA GLY A 181 10.09 7.60 -10.39
C GLY A 181 11.48 8.18 -10.08
N ALA A 182 12.17 7.68 -9.06
CA ALA A 182 13.54 8.08 -8.75
C ALA A 182 14.52 7.75 -9.90
N LYS A 183 14.32 6.61 -10.57
CA LYS A 183 15.12 6.22 -11.76
C LYS A 183 14.88 7.18 -12.93
N VAL A 184 13.63 7.60 -13.15
CA VAL A 184 13.27 8.59 -14.17
C VAL A 184 13.93 9.94 -13.88
N MET A 185 13.82 10.41 -12.64
CA MET A 185 14.42 11.66 -12.20
C MET A 185 15.95 11.62 -12.29
N THR A 186 16.57 10.49 -11.93
CA THR A 186 18.02 10.27 -12.11
C THR A 186 18.43 10.37 -13.58
N LYS A 187 17.63 9.79 -14.48
CA LYS A 187 17.91 9.81 -15.92
C LYS A 187 17.92 11.22 -16.53
N ILE A 188 17.10 12.11 -16.00
CA ILE A 188 17.07 13.52 -16.42
C ILE A 188 18.05 14.42 -15.64
N GLY A 189 18.90 13.81 -14.79
CA GLY A 189 20.01 14.48 -14.12
C GLY A 189 19.76 14.88 -12.66
N VAL A 190 18.66 14.47 -12.04
CA VAL A 190 18.38 14.73 -10.61
C VAL A 190 19.19 13.75 -9.75
N SER A 191 19.78 14.23 -8.65
CA SER A 191 20.44 13.36 -7.67
C SER A 191 19.40 12.84 -6.66
N THR A 192 18.81 11.68 -6.92
CA THR A 192 17.75 11.13 -6.06
C THR A 192 18.27 10.34 -4.86
N GLN A 193 17.60 10.45 -3.73
CA GLN A 193 17.87 9.62 -2.54
C GLN A 193 16.59 9.11 -1.89
N LEU A 194 16.64 7.89 -1.35
CA LEU A 194 15.53 7.31 -0.59
C LEU A 194 15.68 7.68 0.88
N LEU A 195 14.63 8.28 1.45
CA LEU A 195 14.49 8.54 2.88
C LEU A 195 13.13 8.04 3.37
N ALA A 196 13.09 7.57 4.62
CA ALA A 196 11.83 7.30 5.32
C ALA A 196 11.09 8.61 5.60
N GLY A 197 9.76 8.56 5.71
CA GLY A 197 8.91 9.77 5.79
C GLY A 197 9.32 10.76 6.89
N ALA A 198 9.69 10.25 8.08
CA ALA A 198 10.10 11.07 9.22
C ALA A 198 11.42 11.85 8.99
N ASP A 199 12.27 11.39 8.08
CA ASP A 199 13.58 11.98 7.82
C ASP A 199 13.53 13.06 6.73
N ILE A 200 12.42 13.19 6.00
CA ILE A 200 12.29 14.07 4.84
C ILE A 200 12.32 15.54 5.25
N TYR A 201 11.45 15.95 6.19
CA TYR A 201 11.37 17.36 6.60
C TYR A 201 12.71 17.85 7.19
N PRO A 202 13.36 17.13 8.13
CA PRO A 202 14.68 17.53 8.63
C PRO A 202 15.75 17.59 7.53
N ALA A 203 15.73 16.68 6.55
CA ALA A 203 16.67 16.72 5.42
C ALA A 203 16.45 17.95 4.52
N LEU A 204 15.19 18.33 4.29
CA LEU A 204 14.83 19.51 3.50
C LEU A 204 15.18 20.82 4.22
N GLU A 205 14.93 20.87 5.53
CA GLU A 205 15.22 22.01 6.41
C GLU A 205 16.74 22.28 6.47
N ARG A 206 17.53 21.22 6.65
CA ARG A 206 19.00 21.31 6.73
C ARG A 206 19.68 21.48 5.37
N GLY A 207 18.93 21.43 4.27
CA GLY A 207 19.49 21.52 2.91
C GLY A 207 20.30 20.30 2.47
N VAL A 208 20.06 19.14 3.08
CA VAL A 208 20.58 17.85 2.58
C VAL A 208 19.93 17.51 1.24
N ILE A 209 18.64 17.85 1.11
CA ILE A 209 17.88 17.84 -0.15
C ILE A 209 17.35 19.24 -0.46
N ASP A 210 17.23 19.54 -1.75
CA ASP A 210 16.73 20.79 -2.30
C ASP A 210 15.22 20.74 -2.55
N ALA A 211 14.72 19.55 -2.87
CA ALA A 211 13.32 19.24 -3.16
C ALA A 211 12.94 17.86 -2.61
N THR A 212 11.64 17.59 -2.52
CA THR A 212 11.13 16.28 -2.12
C THR A 212 9.81 16.00 -2.79
N GLU A 213 9.53 14.74 -3.09
CA GLU A 213 8.14 14.27 -3.15
C GLU A 213 7.84 13.40 -1.93
N PHE A 214 6.57 13.25 -1.57
CA PHE A 214 6.18 12.28 -0.57
C PHE A 214 4.84 11.65 -0.90
N SER A 215 3.74 12.39 -0.81
CA SER A 215 2.45 11.80 -1.14
C SER A 215 1.40 12.85 -1.52
N MET A 216 0.22 12.78 -0.92
CA MET A 216 -0.95 13.58 -1.24
C MET A 216 -1.04 14.84 -0.38
N PRO A 217 -1.82 15.87 -0.80
CA PRO A 217 -1.98 17.10 -0.05
C PRO A 217 -2.35 16.91 1.43
N ASN A 218 -3.30 16.03 1.74
CA ASN A 218 -3.73 15.76 3.11
C ASN A 218 -2.63 15.16 4.00
N MET A 219 -1.64 14.48 3.42
CA MET A 219 -0.47 13.94 4.11
C MET A 219 0.62 14.99 4.23
N ASP A 220 0.96 15.62 3.11
CA ASP A 220 2.07 16.56 3.01
C ASP A 220 1.87 17.80 3.89
N ILE A 221 0.61 18.22 4.11
CA ILE A 221 0.31 19.31 5.05
C ILE A 221 0.69 18.95 6.48
N SER A 222 0.49 17.69 6.89
CA SER A 222 0.85 17.22 8.25
C SER A 222 2.37 17.12 8.45
N LEU A 223 3.12 16.93 7.35
CA LEU A 223 4.58 16.87 7.34
C LEU A 223 5.24 18.25 7.26
N GLY A 224 4.47 19.30 6.96
CA GLY A 224 4.94 20.68 7.07
C GLY A 224 5.84 21.17 5.93
N PHE A 225 5.98 20.45 4.82
CA PHE A 225 6.87 20.87 3.71
C PHE A 225 6.61 22.30 3.20
N TYR A 226 5.37 22.75 3.30
CA TYR A 226 4.96 24.13 2.98
C TYR A 226 5.75 25.20 3.73
N GLN A 227 6.37 24.88 4.88
CA GLN A 227 7.18 25.84 5.66
C GLN A 227 8.48 26.19 4.93
N ILE A 228 9.00 25.28 4.10
CA ILE A 228 10.30 25.41 3.43
C ILE A 228 10.12 25.57 1.91
N ALA A 229 9.16 24.87 1.31
CA ALA A 229 8.91 24.85 -0.13
C ALA A 229 7.48 25.29 -0.45
N LYS A 230 7.31 26.26 -1.35
CA LYS A 230 6.00 26.84 -1.68
C LYS A 230 5.41 26.38 -3.01
N ASN A 231 6.16 25.62 -3.81
CA ASN A 231 5.73 25.17 -5.12
C ASN A 231 5.49 23.67 -5.10
N ASN A 232 4.23 23.24 -5.15
CA ASN A 232 3.86 21.83 -5.18
C ASN A 232 3.38 21.46 -6.59
N TYR A 233 4.04 20.50 -7.24
CA TYR A 233 3.81 20.16 -8.66
C TYR A 233 2.85 18.99 -8.85
N TYR A 234 2.12 19.01 -9.98
CA TYR A 234 1.14 18.01 -10.37
C TYR A 234 1.21 17.73 -11.88
N PRO A 235 0.70 16.57 -12.35
CA PRO A 235 0.28 15.42 -11.55
C PRO A 235 1.48 14.66 -10.98
N GLY A 236 1.30 13.88 -9.90
CA GLY A 236 2.27 12.86 -9.47
C GLY A 236 2.33 11.72 -10.47
N TRP A 237 2.95 11.97 -11.62
CA TRP A 237 3.07 11.04 -12.75
C TRP A 237 3.76 9.74 -12.37
N HIS A 238 4.59 9.74 -11.32
CA HIS A 238 5.29 8.56 -10.81
C HIS A 238 4.41 7.64 -9.97
N GLN A 239 3.35 8.17 -9.33
CA GLN A 239 2.50 7.48 -8.36
C GLN A 239 1.03 7.90 -8.53
N GLN A 240 0.38 7.37 -9.57
CA GLN A 240 -1.08 7.54 -9.79
C GLN A 240 -1.95 6.74 -8.82
N ILE A 241 -1.33 5.78 -8.16
CA ILE A 241 -1.76 5.11 -6.94
C ILE A 241 -0.48 4.73 -6.19
N SER A 242 -0.61 4.43 -4.90
CA SER A 242 0.45 3.74 -4.15
C SER A 242 -0.15 2.68 -3.24
N THR A 243 0.42 1.47 -3.23
CA THR A 243 -0.05 0.39 -2.37
C THR A 243 0.88 0.11 -1.20
N GLY A 244 0.28 -0.21 -0.05
CA GLY A 244 0.92 -0.74 1.14
C GLY A 244 0.70 -2.25 1.27
N GLU A 245 1.50 -2.91 2.11
CA GLU A 245 1.40 -4.34 2.37
C GLU A 245 1.54 -4.69 3.85
N PHE A 246 0.78 -5.71 4.25
CA PHE A 246 1.02 -6.48 5.46
C PHE A 246 1.99 -7.62 5.12
N LEU A 247 3.24 -7.46 5.55
CA LEU A 247 4.32 -8.41 5.31
C LEU A 247 4.45 -9.32 6.54
N ALA A 248 4.29 -10.62 6.38
CA ALA A 248 4.35 -11.59 7.47
C ALA A 248 5.46 -12.62 7.28
N ASN A 249 5.98 -13.16 8.38
CA ASN A 249 6.87 -14.31 8.32
C ASN A 249 6.07 -15.51 7.80
N LYS A 250 6.56 -16.13 6.72
CA LYS A 250 5.82 -17.19 6.02
C LYS A 250 5.55 -18.40 6.92
N LYS A 251 6.53 -18.86 7.69
CA LYS A 251 6.36 -20.02 8.58
C LYS A 251 5.27 -19.75 9.63
N MET A 252 5.26 -18.55 10.20
CA MET A 252 4.25 -18.14 11.18
C MET A 252 2.87 -17.99 10.54
N TYR A 253 2.81 -17.39 9.35
CA TYR A 253 1.58 -17.25 8.57
C TYR A 253 0.99 -18.61 8.19
N ASP A 254 1.82 -19.54 7.72
CA ASP A 254 1.39 -20.88 7.32
C ASP A 254 0.81 -21.67 8.51
N GLY A 255 1.31 -21.41 9.73
CA GLY A 255 0.80 -21.98 10.97
C GLY A 255 -0.49 -21.34 11.52
N LEU A 256 -1.01 -20.28 10.89
CA LEU A 256 -2.34 -19.75 11.22
C LEU A 256 -3.43 -20.71 10.74
N SER A 257 -4.58 -20.70 11.44
CA SER A 257 -5.80 -21.31 10.92
C SER A 257 -6.26 -20.64 9.63
N ASP A 258 -6.99 -21.35 8.78
CA ASP A 258 -7.53 -20.80 7.54
C ASP A 258 -8.46 -19.61 7.80
N GLN A 259 -9.19 -19.63 8.92
CA GLN A 259 -9.98 -18.49 9.40
C GLN A 259 -9.10 -17.26 9.63
N ASN A 260 -7.97 -17.39 10.32
CA ASN A 260 -7.07 -16.25 10.59
C ASN A 260 -6.39 -15.75 9.32
N LYS A 261 -5.98 -16.64 8.41
CA LYS A 261 -5.47 -16.25 7.08
C LYS A 261 -6.51 -15.46 6.29
N ARG A 262 -7.78 -15.88 6.34
CA ARG A 262 -8.89 -15.20 5.68
C ARG A 262 -9.24 -13.86 6.32
N ILE A 263 -9.15 -13.75 7.64
CA ILE A 263 -9.33 -12.49 8.36
C ILE A 263 -8.30 -11.45 7.91
N ILE A 264 -7.02 -11.83 7.75
CA ILE A 264 -5.98 -10.95 7.20
C ILE A 264 -6.37 -10.49 5.78
N ASP A 265 -6.70 -11.43 4.88
CA ASP A 265 -7.03 -11.11 3.48
C ASP A 265 -8.24 -10.16 3.36
N ILE A 266 -9.32 -10.43 4.09
CA ILE A 266 -10.52 -9.58 4.07
C ILE A 266 -10.21 -8.21 4.68
N GLY A 267 -9.54 -8.18 5.85
CA GLY A 267 -9.18 -6.94 6.52
C GLY A 267 -8.31 -6.04 5.65
N CYS A 268 -7.35 -6.63 4.93
CA CYS A 268 -6.51 -5.91 3.98
C CYS A 268 -7.29 -5.32 2.81
N LYS A 269 -8.16 -6.11 2.17
CA LYS A 269 -9.00 -5.62 1.05
C LYS A 269 -9.97 -4.52 1.48
N ALA A 270 -10.57 -4.66 2.67
CA ALA A 270 -11.44 -3.62 3.23
C ALA A 270 -10.65 -2.34 3.52
N ASN A 271 -9.43 -2.46 4.06
CA ASN A 271 -8.59 -1.30 4.34
C ASN A 271 -8.18 -0.56 3.07
N MET A 272 -7.86 -1.26 1.98
CA MET A 272 -7.49 -0.63 0.71
C MET A 272 -8.57 0.33 0.18
N ILE A 273 -9.83 -0.11 0.09
CA ILE A 273 -10.89 0.74 -0.45
C ILE A 273 -11.25 1.88 0.51
N TYR A 274 -11.17 1.63 1.83
CA TYR A 274 -11.37 2.68 2.82
C TYR A 274 -10.30 3.76 2.69
N GLU A 275 -9.02 3.37 2.67
CA GLU A 275 -7.86 4.26 2.55
C GLU A 275 -7.92 5.10 1.27
N TYR A 276 -8.28 4.47 0.15
CA TYR A 276 -8.45 5.17 -1.11
C TYR A 276 -9.58 6.21 -1.03
N ALA A 277 -10.75 5.83 -0.51
CA ALA A 277 -11.88 6.74 -0.43
C ALA A 277 -11.66 7.91 0.55
N GLU A 278 -11.05 7.66 1.71
CA GLU A 278 -10.79 8.71 2.71
C GLU A 278 -9.76 9.74 2.22
N THR A 279 -8.79 9.30 1.41
CA THR A 279 -7.75 10.18 0.87
C THR A 279 -8.34 11.09 -0.21
N GLU A 280 -9.11 10.53 -1.15
CA GLU A 280 -9.84 11.30 -2.16
C GLU A 280 -10.79 12.35 -1.53
N ALA A 281 -11.49 11.98 -0.46
CA ALA A 281 -12.45 12.86 0.21
C ALA A 281 -11.82 14.05 0.97
N SER A 282 -10.52 14.03 1.25
CA SER A 282 -9.87 15.02 2.12
C SER A 282 -8.84 15.90 1.41
N ASN A 283 -8.37 15.51 0.22
CA ASN A 283 -7.33 16.22 -0.51
C ASN A 283 -7.68 17.68 -0.84
N PHE A 284 -8.90 17.96 -1.31
CA PHE A 284 -9.29 19.33 -1.68
C PHE A 284 -9.28 20.29 -0.49
N GLY A 285 -9.64 19.82 0.71
CA GLY A 285 -9.61 20.62 1.94
C GLY A 285 -8.18 21.02 2.29
N ALA A 286 -7.25 20.06 2.26
CA ALA A 286 -5.84 20.32 2.48
C ALA A 286 -5.25 21.30 1.45
N MET A 287 -5.60 21.17 0.17
CA MET A 287 -5.15 22.10 -0.88
C MET A 287 -5.67 23.52 -0.65
N LEU A 288 -6.93 23.69 -0.23
CA LEU A 288 -7.49 24.98 0.11
C LEU A 288 -6.76 25.62 1.30
N GLU A 289 -6.46 24.83 2.33
CA GLU A 289 -5.72 25.28 3.50
C GLU A 289 -4.29 25.68 3.15
N MET A 290 -3.57 24.82 2.42
CA MET A 290 -2.22 25.10 1.91
C MET A 290 -2.14 26.42 1.15
N LYS A 291 -3.10 26.66 0.25
CA LYS A 291 -3.15 27.89 -0.54
C LYS A 291 -3.49 29.10 0.33
N SER A 292 -4.57 29.02 1.10
CA SER A 292 -5.14 30.18 1.82
C SER A 292 -4.34 30.58 3.06
N LYS A 293 -3.80 29.62 3.81
CA LYS A 293 -3.07 29.89 5.06
C LYS A 293 -1.56 29.92 4.88
N TYR A 294 -1.03 29.07 4.00
CA TYR A 294 0.42 28.85 3.89
C TYR A 294 1.04 29.38 2.60
N GLY A 295 0.24 29.95 1.68
CA GLY A 295 0.74 30.55 0.45
C GLY A 295 1.35 29.55 -0.53
N VAL A 296 0.92 28.28 -0.49
CA VAL A 296 1.37 27.25 -1.43
C VAL A 296 0.78 27.52 -2.81
N THR A 297 1.63 27.41 -3.84
CA THR A 297 1.24 27.46 -5.25
C THR A 297 1.23 26.05 -5.82
N ASN A 298 0.05 25.58 -6.21
CA ASN A 298 -0.08 24.36 -7.00
C ASN A 298 0.37 24.65 -8.43
N ARG A 299 1.39 23.92 -8.87
CA ARG A 299 2.02 24.02 -10.18
C ARG A 299 1.64 22.80 -11.00
N ARG A 300 1.63 22.95 -12.31
CA ARG A 300 1.41 21.84 -13.23
C ARG A 300 2.60 21.69 -14.16
N TRP A 301 3.09 20.47 -14.33
CA TRP A 301 4.02 20.15 -15.41
C TRP A 301 3.33 20.35 -16.76
N THR A 302 4.03 20.96 -17.72
CA THR A 302 3.50 21.04 -19.08
C THR A 302 3.43 19.65 -19.71
N ASP A 303 2.59 19.48 -20.72
CA ASP A 303 2.48 18.19 -21.43
C ASP A 303 3.82 17.80 -22.07
N ASP A 304 4.60 18.77 -22.56
CA ASP A 304 5.96 18.53 -23.07
C ASP A 304 6.91 18.00 -21.99
N GLN A 305 6.84 18.53 -20.76
CA GLN A 305 7.64 18.04 -19.63
C GLN A 305 7.22 16.62 -19.22
N LEU A 306 5.91 16.35 -19.19
CA LEU A 306 5.38 15.02 -18.93
C LEU A 306 5.82 14.02 -20.02
N ALA A 307 5.85 14.43 -21.29
CA ALA A 307 6.34 13.58 -22.39
C ALA A 307 7.83 13.23 -22.22
N VAL A 308 8.66 14.16 -21.72
CA VAL A 308 10.06 13.88 -21.39
C VAL A 308 10.17 12.85 -20.26
N PHE A 309 9.38 12.99 -19.19
CA PHE A 309 9.34 12.02 -18.09
C PHE A 309 8.85 10.65 -18.55
N GLU A 310 7.82 10.60 -19.41
CA GLU A 310 7.28 9.34 -19.95
C GLU A 310 8.31 8.64 -20.84
N LYS A 311 8.97 9.39 -21.72
CA LYS A 311 10.05 8.85 -22.56
C LYS A 311 11.17 8.28 -21.68
N ALA A 312 11.64 9.04 -20.70
CA ALA A 312 12.67 8.57 -19.77
C ALA A 312 12.20 7.34 -18.98
N TRP A 313 10.92 7.24 -18.61
CA TRP A 313 10.36 6.05 -18.00
C TRP A 313 10.41 4.83 -18.92
N MET A 314 10.00 4.96 -20.19
CA MET A 314 10.07 3.85 -21.14
C MET A 314 11.51 3.38 -21.38
N GLU A 315 12.48 4.29 -21.40
CA GLU A 315 13.90 3.94 -21.46
C GLU A 315 14.36 3.21 -20.19
N VAL A 316 13.93 3.65 -18.99
CA VAL A 316 14.19 2.92 -17.73
C VAL A 316 13.62 1.51 -17.78
N VAL A 317 12.38 1.33 -18.26
CA VAL A 317 11.77 -0.01 -18.38
C VAL A 317 12.61 -0.91 -19.27
N GLN A 318 13.05 -0.40 -20.43
CA GLN A 318 13.90 -1.17 -21.34
C GLN A 318 15.25 -1.53 -20.71
N GLU A 319 15.92 -0.57 -20.11
CA GLU A 319 17.25 -0.75 -19.50
C GLU A 319 17.20 -1.71 -18.31
N GLU A 320 16.21 -1.59 -17.42
CA GLU A 320 16.10 -2.46 -16.25
C GLU A 320 15.61 -3.86 -16.63
N SER A 321 14.72 -3.99 -17.63
CA SER A 321 14.32 -5.31 -18.15
C SER A 321 15.47 -6.05 -18.84
N ALA A 322 16.42 -5.33 -19.43
CA ALA A 322 17.62 -5.93 -20.02
C ALA A 322 18.61 -6.42 -18.94
N LYS A 323 18.59 -5.83 -17.74
CA LYS A 323 19.49 -6.16 -16.63
C LYS A 323 18.94 -7.22 -15.68
N ASP A 324 17.63 -7.24 -15.45
CA ASP A 324 16.99 -8.09 -14.45
C ASP A 324 15.76 -8.83 -15.01
N ALA A 325 15.82 -10.16 -15.03
CA ALA A 325 14.77 -11.00 -15.57
C ALA A 325 13.44 -10.92 -14.78
N THR A 326 13.52 -10.65 -13.47
CA THR A 326 12.32 -10.52 -12.62
C THR A 326 11.64 -9.19 -12.88
N PHE A 327 12.40 -8.11 -13.03
CA PHE A 327 11.91 -6.82 -13.48
C PHE A 327 11.23 -6.96 -14.85
N LYS A 328 11.87 -7.68 -15.79
CA LYS A 328 11.29 -7.97 -17.09
C LYS A 328 9.97 -8.74 -16.98
N GLU A 329 9.88 -9.77 -16.12
CA GLU A 329 8.63 -10.52 -15.90
C GLU A 329 7.50 -9.60 -15.43
N PHE A 330 7.78 -8.69 -14.48
CA PHE A 330 6.81 -7.69 -14.04
C PHE A 330 6.40 -6.73 -15.16
N ALA A 331 7.38 -6.16 -15.88
CA ALA A 331 7.13 -5.20 -16.95
C ALA A 331 6.29 -5.84 -18.07
N ASP A 332 6.68 -7.02 -18.55
CA ASP A 332 5.97 -7.74 -19.60
C ASP A 332 4.53 -8.05 -19.17
N SER A 333 4.33 -8.56 -17.94
CA SER A 333 2.99 -8.83 -17.38
C SER A 333 2.14 -7.56 -17.30
N PHE A 334 2.70 -6.48 -16.74
CA PHE A 334 2.01 -5.21 -16.56
C PHE A 334 1.58 -4.62 -17.90
N TYR A 335 2.51 -4.41 -18.82
CA TYR A 335 2.20 -3.79 -20.11
C TYR A 335 1.33 -4.67 -21.01
N ALA A 336 1.44 -6.00 -20.94
CA ALA A 336 0.53 -6.89 -21.64
C ALA A 336 -0.90 -6.76 -21.12
N PHE A 337 -1.10 -6.71 -19.80
CA PHE A 337 -2.41 -6.50 -19.20
C PHE A 337 -2.99 -5.14 -19.61
N ARG A 338 -2.22 -4.06 -19.50
CA ARG A 338 -2.67 -2.72 -19.90
C ARG A 338 -3.08 -2.64 -21.37
N LYS A 339 -2.30 -3.26 -22.26
CA LYS A 339 -2.63 -3.35 -23.69
C LYS A 339 -4.01 -3.97 -23.91
N ASN A 340 -4.34 -5.04 -23.20
CA ASN A 340 -5.65 -5.69 -23.29
C ASN A 340 -6.74 -4.88 -22.58
N TYR A 341 -6.42 -4.29 -21.43
CA TYR A 341 -7.35 -3.47 -20.65
C TYR A 341 -7.85 -2.26 -21.42
N LYS A 342 -7.05 -1.69 -22.35
CA LYS A 342 -7.49 -0.59 -23.23
C LYS A 342 -8.83 -0.85 -23.91
N ILE A 343 -9.12 -2.09 -24.31
CA ILE A 343 -10.40 -2.48 -24.92
C ILE A 343 -11.57 -2.15 -23.99
N TRP A 344 -11.46 -2.51 -22.72
CA TRP A 344 -12.46 -2.20 -21.70
C TRP A 344 -12.41 -0.71 -21.29
N GLY A 345 -11.20 -0.20 -21.04
CA GLY A 345 -10.93 1.15 -20.56
C GLY A 345 -11.50 2.25 -21.47
N GLU A 346 -11.31 2.12 -22.78
CA GLU A 346 -11.84 3.06 -23.76
C GLU A 346 -13.38 3.00 -23.82
N ALA A 347 -13.94 1.79 -23.79
CA ALA A 347 -15.39 1.57 -23.85
C ALA A 347 -16.14 2.13 -22.62
N GLN A 348 -15.52 2.14 -21.44
CA GLN A 348 -16.13 2.67 -20.21
C GLN A 348 -15.88 4.17 -19.99
N SER A 349 -15.02 4.81 -20.79
CA SER A 349 -14.61 6.20 -20.57
C SER A 349 -15.76 7.19 -20.86
N LEU A 350 -15.98 8.13 -19.93
CA LEU A 350 -16.93 9.23 -20.12
C LEU A 350 -16.19 10.50 -20.52
N LYS A 351 -16.78 11.27 -21.44
CA LYS A 351 -16.34 12.66 -21.67
C LYS A 351 -16.66 13.49 -20.42
N PRO A 352 -15.86 14.52 -20.11
CA PRO A 352 -16.17 15.44 -19.02
C PRO A 352 -17.57 16.07 -19.15
N THR A 353 -18.03 16.30 -20.38
CA THR A 353 -19.40 16.69 -20.69
C THR A 353 -19.81 16.14 -22.06
N TYR A 354 -21.11 15.83 -22.19
CA TYR A 354 -21.78 15.52 -23.47
C TYR A 354 -22.72 16.64 -23.89
N LEU A 355 -22.92 17.63 -23.03
CA LEU A 355 -23.68 18.85 -23.32
C LEU A 355 -22.80 19.77 -24.15
N LYS A 356 -23.36 20.26 -25.25
CA LYS A 356 -22.72 21.21 -26.17
C LYS A 356 -23.05 22.63 -25.79
#